data_AF-A0A7V8ZJT5-F1
#
_entry.id   AF-A0A7V8ZJT5-F1
#
_cell.length_a   1.000
_cell.length_b   1.000
_cell.length_c   1.000
_cell.angle_alpha   90.00
_cell.angle_beta   90.00
_cell.angle_gamma   90.00
#
_symmetry.space_group_name_H-M   'P 1'
#
loop_
_entity.id
_entity.type
_entity.pdbx_description
1 polymer ?
#
loop_
_entity_poly.entity_id
_entity_poly.type
_entity_poly.pdbx_seq_one_letter_code
_entity_poly.pdbx_strand_id
1 'polypeptide(L)'
;MGPSGSQLRAPELEPLDGPCAAGTGFRCFGLRVDLDRSRGTAASRGRLTVPVAVETGGRPEKGYLLALTGGPGQAALPLAQRIRARLGSVDPGYRLVLLDQRGTG
;
A
#
# COMPACT_ATOMS: atom_id res chain seq x y z
N MET A 1 33.88 -3.09 -16.92
CA MET A 1 33.08 -3.87 -15.95
C MET A 1 32.15 -2.91 -15.23
N GLY A 2 30.93 -2.70 -15.73
CA GLY A 2 29.96 -1.78 -15.13
C GLY A 2 29.12 -2.50 -14.07
N PRO A 3 28.60 -1.81 -13.04
CA PRO A 3 27.74 -2.44 -12.06
C PRO A 3 26.46 -2.92 -12.77
N SER A 4 26.20 -4.22 -12.69
CA SER A 4 24.91 -4.80 -13.09
C SER A 4 23.86 -4.24 -12.14
N GLY A 5 23.15 -3.20 -12.59
CA GLY A 5 22.03 -2.63 -11.85
C GLY A 5 20.95 -3.68 -11.71
N SER A 6 20.76 -4.20 -10.49
CA SER A 6 19.61 -5.04 -10.16
C SER A 6 18.35 -4.24 -10.52
N GLN A 7 17.64 -4.67 -11.57
CA GLN A 7 16.31 -4.13 -11.85
C GLN A 7 15.42 -4.50 -10.68
N LEU A 8 15.01 -3.50 -9.91
CA LEU A 8 13.98 -3.66 -8.89
C LEU A 8 12.70 -4.11 -9.58
N ARG A 9 12.31 -5.38 -9.40
CA ARG A 9 10.97 -5.83 -9.79
C ARG A 9 9.96 -5.15 -8.87
N ALA A 10 9.01 -4.44 -9.46
CA ALA A 10 7.91 -3.89 -8.70
C ALA A 10 7.11 -5.03 -8.03
N PRO A 11 6.75 -4.90 -6.74
CA PRO A 11 5.87 -5.85 -6.08
C PRO A 11 4.49 -5.88 -6.75
N GLU A 12 3.84 -7.04 -6.72
CA GLU A 12 2.53 -7.25 -7.34
C GLU A 12 1.42 -6.77 -6.40
N LEU A 13 0.46 -6.02 -6.95
CA LEU A 13 -0.70 -5.50 -6.24
C LEU A 13 -1.96 -6.21 -6.73
N GLU A 14 -2.64 -6.92 -5.83
CA GLU A 14 -3.85 -7.68 -6.16
C GLU A 14 -5.08 -7.12 -5.47
N PRO A 15 -6.26 -7.11 -6.11
CA PRO A 15 -7.51 -6.80 -5.41
C PRO A 15 -7.77 -7.78 -4.26
N LEU A 16 -8.29 -7.28 -3.14
CA LEU A 16 -8.81 -8.13 -2.08
C LEU A 16 -10.32 -8.36 -2.27
N ASP A 17 -10.77 -9.59 -2.04
CA ASP A 17 -12.18 -9.93 -2.01
C ASP A 17 -12.85 -9.49 -0.70
N GLY A 18 -14.12 -9.11 -0.76
CA GLY A 18 -14.93 -8.72 0.39
C GLY A 18 -14.94 -7.21 0.69
N PRO A 19 -15.57 -6.81 1.81
CA PRO A 19 -15.70 -5.40 2.18
C PRO A 19 -14.34 -4.76 2.44
N CYS A 20 -14.08 -3.61 1.82
CA CYS A 20 -12.85 -2.86 2.05
C CYS A 20 -12.87 -2.22 3.44
N ALA A 21 -11.93 -2.59 4.31
CA ALA A 21 -11.81 -2.08 5.67
C ALA A 21 -11.66 -0.54 5.75
N ALA A 22 -11.19 0.09 4.66
CA ALA A 22 -11.10 1.54 4.53
C ALA A 22 -12.45 2.26 4.32
N GLY A 23 -13.54 1.52 4.11
CA GLY A 23 -14.87 2.05 3.89
C GLY A 23 -15.10 2.56 2.46
N THR A 24 -16.18 3.33 2.27
CA THR A 24 -16.61 3.82 0.96
C THR A 24 -15.62 4.80 0.33
N GLY A 25 -15.51 4.79 -1.00
CA GLY A 25 -14.54 5.64 -1.70
C GLY A 25 -13.11 5.12 -1.68
N PHE A 26 -12.89 3.88 -1.21
CA PHE A 26 -11.61 3.18 -1.31
C PHE A 26 -11.78 1.82 -1.99
N ARG A 27 -10.73 1.36 -2.66
CA ARG A 27 -10.54 -0.02 -3.11
C ARG A 27 -9.38 -0.63 -2.33
N CYS A 28 -9.59 -1.82 -1.79
CA CYS A 28 -8.58 -2.53 -1.00
C CYS A 28 -7.82 -3.54 -1.87
N PHE A 29 -6.52 -3.66 -1.61
CA PHE A 29 -5.58 -4.49 -2.32
C PHE A 29 -4.61 -5.16 -1.34
N GLY A 30 -4.03 -6.28 -1.77
CA GLY A 30 -2.89 -6.93 -1.14
C GLY A 30 -1.63 -6.69 -1.98
N LEU A 31 -0.63 -6.06 -1.38
CA LEU A 31 0.69 -5.91 -1.99
C LEU A 31 1.58 -7.09 -1.58
N ARG A 32 1.93 -7.96 -2.53
CA ARG A 32 2.78 -9.13 -2.26
C ARG A 32 4.25 -8.73 -2.24
N VAL A 33 4.90 -8.94 -1.10
CA VAL A 33 6.33 -8.67 -0.90
C VAL A 33 7.06 -9.89 -0.38
N ASP A 34 8.36 -9.98 -0.68
CA ASP A 34 9.22 -11.02 -0.10
C ASP A 34 9.44 -10.75 1.39
N LEU A 35 9.32 -11.80 2.20
CA LEU A 35 9.59 -11.73 3.63
C LEU A 35 11.08 -11.48 3.92
N ASP A 36 11.95 -12.11 3.14
CA ASP A 36 13.42 -11.97 3.23
C ASP A 36 13.98 -11.40 1.91
N ARG A 37 14.34 -10.12 1.94
CA ARG A 37 14.91 -9.41 0.78
C ARG A 37 16.39 -9.69 0.56
N SER A 38 17.09 -10.30 1.51
CA SER A 38 18.55 -10.50 1.45
C SER A 38 18.98 -11.61 0.47
N ARG A 39 18.05 -12.47 0.05
CA ARG A 39 18.38 -13.70 -0.69
C ARG A 39 18.14 -13.69 -2.19
N GLY A 40 17.82 -12.52 -2.78
CA GLY A 40 17.85 -12.27 -4.24
C GLY A 40 16.93 -13.14 -5.12
N THR A 41 16.28 -14.16 -4.58
CA THR A 41 15.40 -15.11 -5.28
C THR A 41 14.09 -15.23 -4.53
N ALA A 42 13.04 -14.63 -5.09
CA ALA A 42 11.66 -14.48 -4.56
C ALA A 42 10.90 -15.80 -4.27
N ALA A 43 11.60 -16.93 -4.26
CA ALA A 43 11.01 -18.26 -4.11
C ALA A 43 11.34 -18.94 -2.78
N SER A 44 12.29 -18.44 -1.98
CA SER A 44 12.91 -19.37 -1.03
C SER A 44 12.36 -19.45 0.40
N ARG A 45 11.64 -18.49 1.01
CA ARG A 45 11.06 -18.68 2.39
C ARG A 45 9.78 -17.90 2.78
N GLY A 46 8.95 -17.50 1.81
CA GLY A 46 7.60 -16.96 2.11
C GLY A 46 7.38 -15.52 1.64
N ARG A 47 6.13 -15.22 1.28
CA ARG A 47 5.66 -13.88 0.90
C ARG A 47 4.76 -13.33 1.98
N LEU A 48 4.78 -12.03 2.15
CA LEU A 48 3.86 -11.28 2.99
C LEU A 48 2.89 -10.51 2.09
N THR A 49 1.60 -10.59 2.39
CA THR A 49 0.60 -9.70 1.81
C THR A 49 0.44 -8.50 2.71
N VAL A 50 0.71 -7.31 2.19
CA VAL A 50 0.60 -6.05 2.90
C VAL A 50 -0.72 -5.37 2.50
N PRO A 51 -1.64 -5.06 3.43
CA PRO A 51 -2.91 -4.41 3.11
C PRO A 51 -2.71 -2.98 2.60
N VAL A 52 -3.40 -2.65 1.51
CA VAL A 52 -3.37 -1.32 0.87
C VAL A 52 -4.79 -0.87 0.58
N ALA A 53 -5.11 0.39 0.86
CA ALA A 53 -6.34 1.03 0.42
C ALA A 53 -6.01 2.20 -0.50
N VAL A 54 -6.61 2.20 -1.70
CA VAL A 54 -6.45 3.26 -2.70
C VAL A 54 -7.78 3.99 -2.85
N GLU A 55 -7.77 5.31 -2.72
CA GLU A 55 -8.96 6.13 -2.95
C GLU A 55 -9.48 5.95 -4.40
N THR A 56 -10.80 5.86 -4.57
CA THR A 56 -11.42 5.67 -5.89
C THR A 56 -11.43 6.95 -6.73
N GLY A 57 -11.43 6.81 -8.05
CA GLY A 57 -11.65 7.92 -9.02
C GLY A 57 -10.74 7.83 -10.26
N GLY A 58 -10.64 8.91 -11.05
CA GLY A 58 -9.75 9.00 -12.23
C GLY A 58 -8.26 9.19 -11.89
N ARG A 59 -7.35 9.18 -12.87
CA ARG A 59 -5.90 9.35 -12.62
C ARG A 59 -5.61 10.69 -11.90
N PRO A 60 -4.83 10.72 -10.81
CA PRO A 60 -4.52 11.97 -10.11
C PRO A 60 -3.61 12.89 -10.96
N GLU A 61 -3.84 14.19 -10.90
CA GLU A 61 -3.06 15.21 -11.61
C GLU A 61 -1.64 15.36 -11.04
N LYS A 62 -1.53 15.34 -9.71
CA LYS A 62 -0.27 15.59 -8.98
C LYS A 62 0.42 14.30 -8.53
N GLY A 63 -0.32 13.19 -8.50
CA GLY A 63 0.19 11.86 -8.21
C GLY A 63 -0.47 11.19 -7.01
N TYR A 64 0.22 10.23 -6.41
CA TYR A 64 -0.29 9.48 -5.27
C TYR A 64 0.37 9.97 -3.99
N LEU A 65 -0.43 10.29 -2.98
CA LEU A 65 0.04 10.54 -1.63
C LEU A 65 -0.03 9.23 -0.85
N LEU A 66 1.14 8.62 -0.62
CA LEU A 66 1.25 7.38 0.14
C LEU A 66 1.41 7.69 1.63
N ALA A 67 0.36 7.42 2.40
CA ALA A 67 0.43 7.39 3.85
C ALA A 67 0.92 6.00 4.31
N LEU A 68 2.11 5.95 4.92
CA LEU A 68 2.60 4.75 5.60
C LEU A 68 1.91 4.67 6.95
N THR A 69 0.93 3.78 7.05
CA THR A 69 0.06 3.64 8.20
C THR A 69 0.37 2.37 8.98
N GLY A 70 -0.18 2.30 10.19
CA GLY A 70 0.12 1.22 11.14
C GLY A 70 1.26 1.57 12.08
N GLY A 71 1.09 1.18 13.34
CA GLY A 71 2.15 1.09 14.34
C GLY A 71 2.38 -0.38 14.71
N PRO A 72 3.26 -0.71 15.67
CA PRO A 72 3.44 -2.10 16.10
C PRO A 72 2.10 -2.77 16.46
N GLY A 73 1.65 -3.74 15.66
CA GLY A 73 0.44 -4.53 15.89
C GLY A 73 -0.91 -3.87 15.61
N GLN A 74 -0.99 -2.62 15.10
CA GLN A 74 -2.27 -1.96 14.86
C GLN A 74 -2.51 -1.65 13.38
N ALA A 75 -3.60 -2.21 12.82
CA ALA A 75 -4.13 -1.89 11.50
C ALA A 75 -4.64 -0.44 11.45
N ALA A 76 -4.38 0.26 10.36
CA ALA A 76 -4.81 1.65 10.17
C ALA A 76 -5.65 1.87 8.91
N LEU A 77 -5.81 0.86 8.04
CA LEU A 77 -6.86 0.85 7.02
C LEU A 77 -8.26 1.17 7.59
N PRO A 78 -8.68 0.63 8.75
CA PRO A 78 -9.97 1.00 9.38
C PRO A 78 -10.10 2.49 9.75
N LEU A 79 -8.99 3.23 9.78
CA LEU A 79 -8.96 4.66 10.04
C LEU A 79 -8.94 5.51 8.76
N ALA A 80 -9.04 4.91 7.57
CA ALA A 80 -8.90 5.62 6.29
C ALA A 80 -9.85 6.81 6.13
N GLN A 81 -11.13 6.67 6.50
CA GLN A 81 -12.08 7.79 6.45
C GLN A 81 -11.67 8.94 7.38
N ARG A 82 -11.16 8.60 8.57
CA ARG A 82 -10.69 9.56 9.57
C ARG A 82 -9.42 10.27 9.12
N ILE A 83 -8.55 9.56 8.39
CA ILE A 83 -7.34 10.12 7.78
C ILE A 83 -7.72 11.03 6.63
N ARG A 84 -8.58 10.57 5.70
CA ARG A 84 -9.12 11.37 4.59
C ARG A 84 -9.77 12.67 5.07
N ALA A 85 -10.62 12.59 6.10
CA ALA A 85 -11.26 13.77 6.68
C ALA A 85 -10.28 14.76 7.30
N ARG A 86 -9.20 14.26 7.95
CA ARG A 86 -8.16 15.11 8.57
C ARG A 86 -7.21 15.72 7.56
N LEU A 87 -6.90 15.00 6.48
CA LEU A 87 -6.08 15.52 5.40
C LEU A 87 -6.83 16.64 4.66
N GLY A 88 -8.17 16.66 4.69
CA GLY A 88 -8.95 17.81 4.23
C GLY A 88 -8.53 18.27 2.82
N SER A 89 -8.22 19.56 2.68
CA SER A 89 -7.73 20.23 1.47
C SER A 89 -6.24 19.98 1.16
N VAL A 90 -5.66 18.87 1.64
CA VAL A 90 -4.40 18.37 1.09
C VAL A 90 -4.52 18.38 -0.43
N ASP A 91 -3.51 18.98 -1.04
CA ASP A 91 -3.57 19.60 -2.35
C ASP A 91 -4.47 18.84 -3.36
N PRO A 92 -5.56 19.46 -3.84
CA PRO A 92 -6.43 18.85 -4.83
C PRO A 92 -5.58 18.43 -6.04
N GLY A 93 -5.68 17.15 -6.39
CA GLY A 93 -4.88 16.54 -7.43
C GLY A 93 -4.03 15.36 -6.97
N TYR A 94 -3.84 15.15 -5.67
CA TYR A 94 -3.32 13.88 -5.14
C TYR A 94 -4.42 12.85 -4.93
N ARG A 95 -4.06 11.58 -5.11
CA ARG A 95 -4.87 10.44 -4.69
C ARG A 95 -4.29 9.81 -3.44
N LEU A 96 -5.12 9.64 -2.41
CA LEU A 96 -4.67 9.00 -1.18
C LEU A 96 -4.49 7.49 -1.36
N VAL A 97 -3.33 6.99 -0.92
CA VAL A 97 -3.03 5.58 -0.75
C VAL A 97 -2.62 5.35 0.69
N LEU A 98 -3.27 4.42 1.38
CA LEU A 98 -2.91 3.98 2.72
C LEU A 98 -2.31 2.59 2.62
N LEU A 99 -1.17 2.38 3.29
CA LEU A 99 -0.49 1.10 3.34
C LEU A 99 -0.18 0.78 4.79
N ASP A 100 -0.77 -0.30 5.30
CA ASP A 100 -0.45 -0.80 6.64
C ASP A 100 0.91 -1.48 6.60
N GLN A 101 1.84 -1.06 7.44
CA GLN A 101 3.21 -1.57 7.44
C GLN A 101 3.29 -3.08 7.78
N ARG A 102 4.41 -3.73 7.46
CA ARG A 102 4.63 -5.16 7.76
C ARG A 102 4.36 -5.46 9.24
N GLY A 103 3.60 -6.53 9.48
CA GLY A 103 3.24 -6.95 10.85
C GLY A 103 2.15 -6.08 11.48
N THR A 104 1.42 -5.33 10.66
CA THR A 104 0.25 -4.54 11.03
C THR A 104 -0.88 -4.90 10.07
N GLY A 105 -2.12 -5.01 10.59
CA GLY A 105 -3.23 -5.58 9.82
C GLY A 105 -3.36 -7.07 10.02
#